data_AF-A0AAV5GRW8-F1
#
_entry.id   AF-A0AAV5GRW8-F1
#
_cell.length_a   1.000
_cell.length_b   1.000
_cell.length_c   1.000
_cell.angle_alpha   90.00
_cell.angle_beta   90.00
_cell.angle_gamma   90.00
#
_symmetry.space_group_name_H-M   'P 1'
#
loop_
_entity.id
_entity.type
_entity.pdbx_description
1 polymer ?
#
loop_
_entity_poly.entity_id
_entity_poly.type
_entity_poly.pdbx_seq_one_letter_code
_entity_poly.pdbx_strand_id
1 'polypeptide(L)'
;MRASFVASFLALAAFVAAAPVAVVDETTSVAAVDVELAEADITFIDDDEEETTDVVNTLEKRGTKSCSKVSQCAKLAVPANAQRVCASKKCGWTCKSGYAKSGSKCVKKAAPKSSAVQFSTSASFSGKGTWFTQNGVAGSCGARNPDSALIVAMNTPQVSGGAHCGKFVTITNTANGKKVRAKVADESRA
;
A
#
# COMPACT_ATOMS: atom_id res chain seq x y z
N MET A 1 16.03 -46.86 53.97
CA MET A 1 14.60 -47.25 53.90
C MET A 1 13.88 -46.17 53.11
N ARG A 2 13.64 -46.41 51.81
CA ARG A 2 12.30 -46.56 51.20
C ARG A 2 11.38 -45.33 51.36
N ALA A 3 11.21 -44.57 50.27
CA ALA A 3 9.92 -44.46 49.55
C ALA A 3 10.08 -43.60 48.29
N SER A 4 9.73 -44.20 47.15
CA SER A 4 9.57 -43.59 45.82
C SER A 4 8.14 -43.07 45.61
N PHE A 5 7.90 -42.44 44.44
CA PHE A 5 6.62 -42.10 43.79
C PHE A 5 5.99 -40.76 44.27
N VAL A 6 5.46 -39.84 43.45
CA VAL A 6 4.85 -39.87 42.11
C VAL A 6 5.06 -38.50 41.42
N ALA A 7 5.23 -38.51 40.10
CA ALA A 7 5.24 -37.34 39.23
C ALA A 7 3.90 -36.57 39.26
N SER A 8 3.93 -35.26 39.49
CA SER A 8 2.78 -34.39 39.24
C SER A 8 2.95 -33.71 37.88
N PHE A 9 2.44 -34.38 36.85
CA PHE A 9 2.09 -33.75 35.59
C PHE A 9 0.81 -32.93 35.83
N LEU A 10 0.93 -31.61 35.91
CA LEU A 10 -0.19 -30.69 35.69
C LEU A 10 0.16 -29.78 34.52
N ALA A 11 0.04 -30.35 33.32
CA ALA A 11 -0.10 -29.57 32.11
C ALA A 11 -1.51 -28.94 32.13
N LEU A 12 -1.59 -27.68 32.53
CA LEU A 12 -2.81 -26.89 32.35
C LEU A 12 -2.87 -26.48 30.87
N ALA A 13 -3.68 -27.21 30.12
CA ALA A 13 -4.00 -26.93 28.73
C ALA A 13 -4.64 -25.54 28.59
N ALA A 14 -3.96 -24.63 27.89
CA ALA A 14 -4.53 -23.35 27.49
C ALA A 14 -5.13 -23.47 26.08
N PHE A 15 -6.47 -23.48 26.06
CA PHE A 15 -7.38 -23.02 25.01
C PHE A 15 -6.82 -22.84 23.59
N VAL A 16 -7.15 -23.80 22.72
CA VAL A 16 -7.25 -23.58 21.27
C VAL A 16 -8.57 -22.87 21.00
N ALA A 17 -8.54 -21.56 20.83
CA ALA A 17 -9.63 -20.82 20.21
C ALA A 17 -9.40 -20.80 18.68
N ALA A 18 -9.94 -21.80 17.98
CA ALA A 18 -10.03 -21.79 16.53
C ALA A 18 -11.19 -20.87 16.13
N ALA A 19 -10.90 -19.62 15.78
CA ALA A 19 -11.83 -18.76 15.07
C ALA A 19 -11.66 -19.00 13.55
N PRO A 20 -12.73 -19.20 12.77
CA PRO A 20 -12.63 -19.32 11.33
C PRO A 20 -12.33 -17.94 10.75
N VAL A 21 -11.09 -17.71 10.30
CA VAL A 21 -10.76 -16.49 9.55
C VAL A 21 -11.08 -16.75 8.08
N ALA A 22 -12.12 -16.05 7.63
CA ALA A 22 -12.58 -15.99 6.26
C ALA A 22 -11.43 -15.70 5.29
N VAL A 23 -11.37 -16.51 4.24
CA VAL A 23 -10.53 -16.31 3.06
C VAL A 23 -11.07 -15.08 2.34
N VAL A 24 -10.33 -13.97 2.33
CA VAL A 24 -10.61 -12.86 1.41
C VAL A 24 -9.72 -13.05 0.18
N ASP A 25 -10.37 -13.56 -0.85
CA ASP A 25 -9.93 -13.61 -2.23
C ASP A 25 -9.74 -12.17 -2.75
N GLU A 26 -8.53 -11.81 -3.18
CA GLU A 26 -8.26 -10.56 -3.89
C GLU A 26 -8.32 -10.84 -5.39
N THR A 27 -9.49 -11.21 -5.90
CA THR A 27 -9.83 -11.00 -7.30
C THR A 27 -10.99 -10.02 -7.37
N THR A 28 -10.66 -8.76 -7.69
CA THR A 28 -11.65 -7.88 -8.30
C THR A 28 -10.99 -7.22 -9.50
N SER A 29 -11.31 -7.84 -10.63
CA SER A 29 -11.39 -7.25 -11.95
C SER A 29 -11.61 -5.74 -11.95
N VAL A 30 -10.72 -5.04 -12.64
CA VAL A 30 -10.99 -3.69 -13.13
C VAL A 30 -12.04 -3.85 -14.23
N ALA A 31 -13.31 -3.73 -13.87
CA ALA A 31 -14.38 -3.55 -14.84
C ALA A 31 -14.15 -2.20 -15.53
N ALA A 32 -13.97 -2.24 -16.85
CA ALA A 32 -14.15 -1.08 -17.69
C ALA A 32 -15.57 -0.54 -17.45
N VAL A 33 -15.68 0.74 -17.11
CA VAL A 33 -16.96 1.44 -17.15
C VAL A 33 -17.07 2.06 -18.54
N ASP A 34 -18.01 1.50 -19.31
CA ASP A 34 -18.45 1.98 -20.60
C ASP A 34 -18.96 3.43 -20.48
N VAL A 35 -18.49 4.28 -21.39
CA VAL A 35 -18.96 5.65 -21.57
C VAL A 35 -20.17 5.57 -22.50
N GLU A 36 -21.38 5.62 -21.93
CA GLU A 36 -22.59 5.82 -22.71
C GLU A 36 -22.70 7.30 -23.07
N LEU A 37 -22.44 7.61 -24.35
CA LEU A 37 -22.74 8.89 -24.95
C LEU A 37 -24.26 9.05 -24.95
N ALA A 38 -24.78 9.92 -24.09
CA ALA A 38 -26.08 10.53 -24.30
C ALA A 38 -25.85 11.81 -25.13
N GLU A 39 -26.21 11.70 -26.39
CA GLU A 39 -26.41 12.79 -27.34
C GLU A 39 -27.27 13.91 -26.75
N ALA A 40 -26.67 15.10 -26.69
CA ALA A 40 -27.42 16.34 -26.61
C ALA A 40 -27.12 17.10 -27.91
N ASP A 41 -28.17 17.27 -28.69
CA ASP A 41 -28.25 18.08 -29.90
C ASP A 41 -27.39 19.34 -29.81
N ILE A 42 -26.38 19.41 -30.67
CA ILE A 42 -25.75 20.67 -31.04
C ILE A 42 -26.64 21.25 -32.13
N THR A 43 -27.44 22.26 -31.78
CA THR A 43 -28.08 23.11 -32.78
C THR A 43 -27.01 24.03 -33.36
N PHE A 44 -26.79 23.89 -34.66
CA PHE A 44 -26.01 24.79 -35.48
C PHE A 44 -26.75 26.13 -35.53
N ILE A 45 -26.10 27.20 -35.07
CA ILE A 45 -26.50 28.57 -35.40
C ILE A 45 -25.39 29.10 -36.30
N ASP A 46 -25.66 29.08 -37.59
CA ASP A 46 -24.91 29.82 -38.59
C ASP A 46 -25.49 31.24 -38.71
N ASP A 47 -24.56 32.14 -39.00
CA ASP A 47 -24.70 33.45 -39.66
C ASP A 47 -25.17 34.71 -38.90
N ASP A 48 -24.25 35.67 -39.02
CA ASP A 48 -24.41 37.10 -39.23
C ASP A 48 -24.62 38.08 -38.05
N GLU A 49 -24.00 39.24 -38.26
CA GLU A 49 -23.63 40.30 -37.34
C GLU A 49 -24.75 41.00 -36.55
N GLU A 50 -24.26 41.65 -35.49
CA GLU A 50 -24.69 42.93 -34.89
C GLU A 50 -25.57 42.92 -33.63
N GLU A 51 -25.01 43.63 -32.64
CA GLU A 51 -25.62 44.38 -31.53
C GLU A 51 -27.03 43.96 -31.05
N THR A 52 -27.12 43.47 -29.81
CA THR A 52 -27.62 44.26 -28.66
C THR A 52 -28.06 43.35 -27.51
N THR A 53 -27.38 43.58 -26.37
CA THR A 53 -27.96 43.69 -25.02
C THR A 53 -28.87 42.58 -24.45
N ASP A 54 -28.40 42.08 -23.30
CA ASP A 54 -29.25 41.73 -22.14
C ASP A 54 -29.83 40.30 -22.02
N VAL A 55 -28.97 39.29 -22.09
CA VAL A 55 -29.17 38.03 -21.31
C VAL A 55 -27.95 37.58 -20.49
N VAL A 56 -26.88 38.37 -20.44
CA VAL A 56 -25.68 38.12 -19.61
C VAL A 56 -25.89 38.38 -18.11
N ASN A 57 -27.12 38.28 -17.62
CA ASN A 57 -27.37 38.50 -16.20
C ASN A 57 -28.55 37.73 -15.63
N THR A 58 -28.69 36.43 -15.91
CA THR A 58 -29.24 35.51 -14.88
C THR A 58 -28.81 34.04 -14.99
N LEU A 59 -27.70 33.70 -15.64
CA LEU A 59 -27.00 32.41 -15.45
C LEU A 59 -25.47 32.53 -15.35
N GLU A 60 -24.95 33.76 -15.20
CA GLU A 60 -23.53 34.06 -14.92
C GLU A 60 -23.14 34.06 -13.43
N LYS A 61 -24.05 33.63 -12.52
CA LYS A 61 -23.77 33.56 -11.07
C LYS A 61 -23.59 32.15 -10.49
N ARG A 62 -23.29 31.17 -11.33
CA ARG A 62 -22.48 30.00 -10.92
C ARG A 62 -21.38 29.77 -11.93
N GLY A 63 -20.68 30.85 -12.31
CA GLY A 63 -19.43 30.74 -13.04
C GLY A 63 -18.59 29.66 -12.36
N THR A 64 -18.40 28.54 -13.06
CA THR A 64 -17.37 27.56 -12.75
C THR A 64 -16.10 28.36 -12.72
N LYS A 65 -15.71 28.84 -11.52
CA LYS A 65 -14.57 29.72 -11.32
C LYS A 65 -13.34 28.91 -11.70
N SER A 66 -13.04 29.00 -12.99
CA SER A 66 -11.89 28.43 -13.64
C SER A 66 -10.68 29.12 -13.04
N CYS A 67 -9.83 28.37 -12.38
CA CYS A 67 -8.62 28.95 -11.80
C CYS A 67 -7.47 28.84 -12.80
N SER A 68 -6.68 29.88 -12.86
CA SER A 68 -5.36 29.94 -13.51
C SER A 68 -4.25 30.02 -12.46
N LYS A 69 -4.55 30.52 -11.26
CA LYS A 69 -3.62 30.67 -10.12
C LYS A 69 -4.28 30.20 -8.83
N VAL A 70 -3.45 29.75 -7.89
CA VAL A 70 -3.90 29.29 -6.55
C VAL A 70 -4.60 30.42 -5.76
N SER A 71 -4.25 31.69 -6.02
CA SER A 71 -4.91 32.86 -5.42
C SER A 71 -6.39 32.97 -5.78
N GLN A 72 -6.81 32.48 -6.95
CA GLN A 72 -8.22 32.47 -7.37
C GLN A 72 -9.05 31.43 -6.61
N CYS A 73 -8.39 30.54 -5.86
CA CYS A 73 -9.03 29.54 -5.00
C CYS A 73 -9.17 30.00 -3.55
N ALA A 74 -9.03 31.30 -3.25
CA ALA A 74 -9.07 31.84 -1.89
C ALA A 74 -10.34 31.48 -1.11
N LYS A 75 -11.48 31.34 -1.81
CA LYS A 75 -12.79 31.02 -1.20
C LYS A 75 -12.98 29.52 -0.91
N LEU A 76 -12.05 28.65 -1.32
CA LEU A 76 -12.09 27.23 -1.03
C LEU A 76 -11.67 26.98 0.43
N ALA A 77 -12.53 26.28 1.17
CA ALA A 77 -12.20 25.81 2.51
C ALA A 77 -11.08 24.78 2.45
N VAL A 78 -9.94 25.08 3.07
CA VAL A 78 -8.77 24.20 3.12
C VAL A 78 -8.53 23.79 4.56
N PRO A 79 -8.50 22.47 4.85
CA PRO A 79 -8.26 21.99 6.20
C PRO A 79 -6.83 22.24 6.64
N ALA A 80 -6.57 22.13 7.94
CA ALA A 80 -5.21 22.18 8.48
C ALA A 80 -4.30 21.15 7.78
N ASN A 81 -3.03 21.51 7.58
CA ASN A 81 -2.02 20.70 6.90
C ASN A 81 -2.29 20.40 5.41
N ALA A 82 -3.18 21.16 4.78
CA ALA A 82 -3.38 21.17 3.33
C ALA A 82 -2.91 22.49 2.69
N GLN A 83 -2.74 22.47 1.37
CA GLN A 83 -2.46 23.62 0.53
C GLN A 83 -3.48 23.69 -0.61
N ARG A 84 -3.91 24.91 -0.94
CA ARG A 84 -4.76 25.16 -2.12
C ARG A 84 -3.97 24.81 -3.37
N VAL A 85 -4.65 24.19 -4.33
CA VAL A 85 -4.10 23.92 -5.64
C VAL A 85 -5.12 24.34 -6.68
N CYS A 86 -4.61 24.82 -7.81
CA CYS A 86 -5.38 24.98 -9.01
C CYS A 86 -4.88 23.94 -10.00
N ALA A 87 -5.68 22.92 -10.26
CA ALA A 87 -5.35 21.84 -11.19
C ALA A 87 -6.45 21.72 -12.23
N SER A 88 -6.08 21.67 -13.51
CA SER A 88 -7.03 21.54 -14.63
C SER A 88 -8.16 22.57 -14.61
N LYS A 89 -7.81 23.84 -14.36
CA LYS A 89 -8.76 24.94 -14.20
C LYS A 89 -9.76 24.77 -13.04
N LYS A 90 -9.53 23.82 -12.12
CA LYS A 90 -10.40 23.57 -10.96
C LYS A 90 -9.66 23.83 -9.66
N CYS A 91 -10.34 24.55 -8.76
CA CYS A 91 -9.87 24.77 -7.40
C CYS A 91 -9.99 23.49 -6.57
N GLY A 92 -8.88 23.08 -5.96
CA GLY A 92 -8.83 21.95 -5.05
C GLY A 92 -7.85 22.19 -3.91
N TRP A 93 -7.66 21.16 -3.08
CA TRP A 93 -6.62 21.16 -2.05
C TRP A 93 -5.89 19.82 -2.05
N THR A 94 -4.61 19.87 -1.72
CA THR A 94 -3.76 18.69 -1.52
C THR A 94 -3.08 18.76 -0.16
N CYS A 95 -2.72 17.63 0.42
CA CYS A 95 -2.00 17.60 1.68
C CYS A 95 -0.56 18.11 1.52
N LYS A 96 -0.04 18.80 2.53
CA LYS A 96 1.38 19.16 2.60
C LYS A 96 2.24 17.90 2.71
N SER A 97 3.54 18.03 2.40
CA SER A 97 4.49 16.92 2.54
C SER A 97 4.45 16.34 3.96
N GLY A 98 4.48 15.01 4.06
CA GLY A 98 4.35 14.31 5.35
C GLY A 98 2.91 14.13 5.85
N TYR A 99 1.89 14.56 5.10
CA TYR A 99 0.47 14.34 5.42
C TYR A 99 -0.24 13.53 4.31
N ALA A 100 -1.27 12.78 4.69
CA ALA A 100 -2.11 11.98 3.81
C ALA A 100 -3.59 12.40 3.96
N LYS A 101 -4.35 12.26 2.87
CA LYS A 101 -5.78 12.60 2.85
C LYS A 101 -6.56 11.56 3.66
N SER A 102 -7.31 12.03 4.65
CA SER A 102 -8.24 11.21 5.43
C SER A 102 -9.56 11.96 5.50
N GLY A 103 -10.50 11.55 4.64
CA GLY A 103 -11.76 12.26 4.41
C GLY A 103 -11.53 13.75 4.07
N SER A 104 -12.09 14.62 4.90
CA SER A 104 -11.99 16.09 4.77
C SER A 104 -10.80 16.71 5.49
N LYS A 105 -9.79 15.91 5.90
CA LYS A 105 -8.61 16.37 6.67
C LYS A 105 -7.31 15.82 6.10
N CYS A 106 -6.21 16.50 6.41
CA CYS A 106 -4.86 15.99 6.20
C CYS A 106 -4.29 15.51 7.53
N VAL A 107 -4.09 14.20 7.64
CA VAL A 107 -3.52 13.56 8.82
C VAL A 107 -2.04 13.30 8.60
N LYS A 108 -1.22 13.44 9.64
CA LYS A 108 0.23 13.19 9.55
C LYS A 108 0.41 11.74 9.13
N LYS A 109 1.23 11.50 8.09
CA LYS A 109 1.62 10.14 7.72
C LYS A 109 2.29 9.54 8.96
N ALA A 110 1.67 8.52 9.53
CA ALA A 110 2.33 7.75 10.57
C ALA A 110 3.62 7.20 9.96
N ALA A 111 4.73 7.30 10.69
CA ALA A 111 5.88 6.46 10.39
C ALA A 111 5.37 5.03 10.22
N PRO A 112 5.90 4.24 9.27
CA PRO A 112 5.48 2.86 9.11
C PRO A 112 5.65 2.16 10.47
N LYS A 113 4.54 1.95 11.19
CA LYS A 113 4.54 1.09 12.36
C LYS A 113 4.97 -0.25 11.79
N SER A 114 6.05 -0.83 12.31
CA SER A 114 6.40 -2.21 12.01
C SER A 114 5.23 -3.06 12.50
N SER A 115 4.25 -3.30 11.65
CA SER A 115 3.14 -4.18 11.96
C SER A 115 3.75 -5.52 12.32
N ALA A 116 3.50 -5.99 13.54
CA ALA A 116 3.84 -7.35 13.91
C ALA A 116 3.00 -8.27 13.04
N VAL A 117 3.57 -8.71 11.91
CA VAL A 117 2.90 -9.65 11.05
C VAL A 117 2.97 -11.00 11.75
N GLN A 118 1.82 -11.53 12.15
CA GLN A 118 1.73 -12.89 12.67
C GLN A 118 1.81 -13.85 11.49
N PHE A 119 2.84 -14.69 11.51
CA PHE A 119 3.05 -15.76 10.55
C PHE A 119 2.94 -17.08 11.28
N SER A 120 2.22 -18.02 10.68
CA SER A 120 2.28 -19.42 11.08
C SER A 120 3.73 -19.90 10.90
N THR A 121 4.36 -20.26 12.01
CA THR A 121 5.73 -20.78 12.05
C THR A 121 5.77 -22.18 11.44
N SER A 122 6.05 -22.27 10.15
CA SER A 122 6.85 -23.37 9.64
C SER A 122 8.27 -23.21 10.23
N ALA A 123 8.89 -24.31 10.64
CA ALA A 123 10.18 -24.41 11.35
C ALA A 123 11.06 -23.14 11.41
N SER A 124 11.40 -22.69 12.62
CA SER A 124 12.34 -21.58 12.83
C SER A 124 13.78 -22.09 12.80
N PHE A 125 14.60 -21.52 11.92
CA PHE A 125 16.03 -21.78 11.84
C PHE A 125 16.81 -20.59 12.37
N SER A 126 17.99 -20.83 12.95
CA SER A 126 18.91 -19.78 13.42
C SER A 126 20.28 -19.95 12.76
N GLY A 127 20.97 -18.84 12.52
CA GLY A 127 22.25 -18.83 11.83
C GLY A 127 22.87 -17.43 11.79
N LYS A 128 24.05 -17.34 11.17
CA LYS A 128 24.70 -16.07 10.85
C LYS A 128 24.39 -15.74 9.39
N GLY A 129 24.14 -14.47 9.09
CA GLY A 129 23.89 -13.98 7.73
C GLY A 129 24.83 -12.84 7.40
N THR A 130 25.18 -12.71 6.12
CA THR A 130 25.84 -11.56 5.51
C THR A 130 24.84 -10.78 4.66
N TRP A 131 25.26 -9.65 4.10
CA TRP A 131 24.44 -8.85 3.18
C TRP A 131 24.91 -9.02 1.75
N PHE A 132 24.00 -8.87 0.79
CA PHE A 132 24.30 -8.89 -0.64
C PHE A 132 23.30 -8.03 -1.42
N THR A 133 23.64 -7.70 -2.67
CA THR A 133 22.75 -7.09 -3.65
C THR A 133 22.71 -7.95 -4.91
N GLN A 134 21.57 -7.97 -5.61
CA GLN A 134 21.47 -8.71 -6.88
C GLN A 134 22.10 -7.96 -8.05
N ASN A 135 22.20 -6.62 -8.02
CA ASN A 135 22.77 -5.80 -9.09
C ASN A 135 22.16 -6.12 -10.46
N GLY A 136 20.86 -6.43 -10.47
CA GLY A 136 20.15 -6.88 -11.66
C GLY A 136 20.48 -8.30 -12.14
N VAL A 137 21.24 -9.12 -11.43
CA VAL A 137 21.45 -10.53 -11.78
C VAL A 137 20.39 -11.40 -11.09
N ALA A 138 19.79 -12.33 -11.83
CA ALA A 138 18.84 -13.28 -11.23
C ALA A 138 19.59 -14.22 -10.28
N GLY A 139 19.07 -14.40 -9.06
CA GLY A 139 19.59 -15.39 -8.12
C GLY A 139 19.22 -16.82 -8.54
N SER A 140 19.62 -17.81 -7.74
CA SER A 140 19.38 -19.24 -7.98
C SER A 140 17.89 -19.60 -8.08
N CYS A 141 16.99 -18.75 -7.56
CA CYS A 141 15.54 -18.89 -7.75
C CYS A 141 15.01 -18.35 -9.09
N GLY A 142 15.88 -17.87 -9.99
CA GLY A 142 15.54 -17.44 -11.35
C GLY A 142 14.88 -16.06 -11.47
N ALA A 143 14.40 -15.48 -10.36
CA ALA A 143 13.73 -14.17 -10.37
C ALA A 143 14.73 -13.02 -10.18
N ARG A 144 14.68 -12.03 -11.07
CA ARG A 144 15.34 -10.73 -10.90
C ARG A 144 14.50 -9.85 -9.97
N ASN A 145 15.13 -9.27 -8.95
CA ASN A 145 14.49 -8.35 -8.03
C ASN A 145 15.12 -6.96 -8.17
N PRO A 146 14.36 -5.87 -7.94
CA PRO A 146 14.96 -4.55 -7.90
C PRO A 146 15.90 -4.44 -6.70
N ASP A 147 16.95 -3.62 -6.79
CA ASP A 147 17.94 -3.48 -5.71
C ASP A 147 17.36 -2.88 -4.42
N SER A 148 16.16 -2.29 -4.49
CA SER A 148 15.39 -1.85 -3.32
C SER A 148 14.57 -2.96 -2.65
N ALA A 149 14.51 -4.17 -3.22
CA ALA A 149 13.75 -5.28 -2.66
C ALA A 149 14.52 -5.97 -1.52
N LEU A 150 13.80 -6.30 -0.45
CA LEU A 150 14.31 -7.13 0.63
C LEU A 150 14.27 -8.60 0.18
N ILE A 151 15.44 -9.10 -0.20
CA ILE A 151 15.66 -10.48 -0.62
C ILE A 151 16.56 -11.20 0.38
N VAL A 152 16.46 -12.53 0.42
CA VAL A 152 17.32 -13.38 1.24
C VAL A 152 17.81 -14.57 0.44
N ALA A 153 19.07 -14.92 0.67
CA ALA A 153 19.67 -16.17 0.24
C ALA A 153 19.65 -17.15 1.42
N MET A 154 19.09 -18.35 1.22
CA MET A 154 19.03 -19.39 2.24
C MET A 154 19.95 -20.55 1.88
N ASN A 155 20.43 -21.31 2.87
CA ASN A 155 21.27 -22.46 2.57
C ASN A 155 20.49 -23.58 1.84
N THR A 156 21.22 -24.48 1.17
CA THR A 156 20.66 -25.58 0.37
C THR A 156 19.56 -26.38 1.06
N PRO A 157 19.71 -26.79 2.34
CA PRO A 157 18.65 -27.52 3.03
C PRO A 157 17.40 -26.66 3.28
N GLN A 158 17.55 -25.37 3.58
CA GLN A 158 16.41 -24.48 3.89
C GLN A 158 15.69 -23.99 2.64
N VAL A 159 16.35 -23.90 1.49
CA VAL A 159 15.67 -23.61 0.22
C VAL A 159 14.97 -24.85 -0.34
N SER A 160 15.29 -26.05 0.19
CA SER A 160 14.68 -27.34 -0.17
C SER A 160 14.67 -27.57 -1.69
N GLY A 161 15.82 -27.41 -2.33
CA GLY A 161 15.97 -27.54 -3.79
C GLY A 161 15.19 -26.49 -4.60
N GLY A 162 14.84 -25.35 -4.00
CA GLY A 162 14.09 -24.28 -4.64
C GLY A 162 12.59 -24.26 -4.30
N ALA A 163 12.07 -25.23 -3.55
CA ALA A 163 10.66 -25.30 -3.17
C ALA A 163 10.17 -24.03 -2.42
N HIS A 164 11.08 -23.33 -1.75
CA HIS A 164 10.80 -22.09 -1.03
C HIS A 164 11.10 -20.81 -1.82
N CYS A 165 11.53 -20.91 -3.07
CA CYS A 165 11.74 -19.75 -3.94
C CYS A 165 10.47 -18.90 -4.08
N GLY A 166 10.64 -17.59 -4.03
CA GLY A 166 9.53 -16.63 -4.11
C GLY A 166 8.65 -16.55 -2.86
N LYS A 167 8.81 -17.46 -1.89
CA LYS A 167 8.12 -17.36 -0.59
C LYS A 167 8.79 -16.28 0.26
N PHE A 168 8.03 -15.78 1.24
CA PHE A 168 8.53 -14.80 2.20
C PHE A 168 8.88 -15.49 3.51
N VAL A 169 10.03 -15.15 4.06
CA VAL A 169 10.47 -15.57 5.38
C VAL A 169 10.62 -14.35 6.29
N THR A 170 10.53 -14.60 7.61
CA THR A 170 10.74 -13.57 8.62
C THR A 170 12.11 -13.73 9.25
N ILE A 171 12.96 -12.73 9.04
CA ILE A 171 14.28 -12.65 9.65
C ILE A 171 14.13 -11.89 10.96
N THR A 172 14.46 -12.54 12.07
CA THR A 172 14.44 -11.94 13.40
C THR A 172 15.87 -11.72 13.88
N ASN A 173 16.22 -10.47 14.20
CA ASN A 173 17.46 -10.19 14.91
C ASN A 173 17.27 -10.56 16.37
N THR A 174 17.94 -11.62 16.83
CA THR A 174 17.79 -12.15 18.18
C THR A 174 18.35 -11.25 19.27
N ALA A 175 19.22 -10.28 18.94
CA ALA A 175 19.79 -9.37 19.92
C ALA A 175 18.87 -8.19 20.28
N ASN A 176 18.00 -7.76 19.35
CA ASN A 176 17.10 -6.61 19.57
C ASN A 176 15.62 -6.89 19.26
N GLY A 177 15.28 -8.13 18.87
CA GLY A 177 13.91 -8.55 18.57
C GLY A 177 13.30 -7.95 17.30
N LYS A 178 14.04 -7.14 16.52
CA LYS A 178 13.53 -6.54 15.28
C LYS A 178 13.33 -7.61 14.22
N LYS A 179 12.24 -7.49 13.47
CA LYS A 179 11.85 -8.44 12.42
C LYS A 179 11.75 -7.74 11.08
N VAL A 180 12.16 -8.44 10.03
CA VAL A 180 11.99 -8.00 8.64
C VAL A 180 11.50 -9.17 7.80
N ARG A 181 10.64 -8.88 6.81
CA ARG A 181 10.22 -9.86 5.81
C ARG A 181 11.12 -9.74 4.60
N ALA A 182 11.64 -10.86 4.12
CA ALA A 182 12.40 -10.91 2.89
C ALA A 182 11.88 -12.04 1.99
N LYS A 183 11.97 -11.85 0.69
CA LYS A 183 11.64 -12.87 -0.30
C LYS A 183 12.84 -13.78 -0.51
N VAL A 184 12.62 -15.09 -0.46
CA VAL A 184 13.64 -16.08 -0.84
C VAL A 184 13.89 -15.94 -2.33
N ALA A 185 15.09 -15.48 -2.68
CA ALA A 185 15.45 -15.18 -4.06
C ALA A 185 16.72 -15.89 -4.51
N ASP A 186 17.45 -16.49 -3.58
CA ASP A 186 18.72 -17.14 -3.87
C ASP A 186 19.02 -18.29 -2.90
N GLU A 187 19.93 -19.13 -3.32
CA GLU A 187 20.52 -20.21 -2.53
C GLU A 187 21.95 -19.82 -2.17
N SER A 188 22.24 -19.68 -0.88
CA SER A 188 23.60 -19.47 -0.38
C SER A 188 24.27 -20.82 -0.16
N ARG A 189 25.16 -21.20 -1.09
CA ARG A 189 26.04 -22.36 -0.90
C ARG A 189 27.23 -21.93 -0.05
N ALA A 190 27.46 -22.68 1.03
CA ALA A 190 28.64 -22.53 1.87
C ALA A 190 29.82 -23.30 1.26
#